data_AF-A0A4R6S5Q8-F1
#
_entry.id   AF-A0A4R6S5Q8-F1
#
_cell.length_a   1.000
_cell.length_b   1.000
_cell.length_c   1.000
_cell.angle_alpha   90.00
_cell.angle_beta   90.00
_cell.angle_gamma   90.00
#
_symmetry.space_group_name_H-M   'P 1'
#
loop_
_entity.id
_entity.type
_entity.pdbx_description
1 polymer ?
#
loop_
_entity_poly.entity_id
_entity_poly.type
_entity_poly.pdbx_seq_one_letter_code
_entity_poly.pdbx_strand_id
1 'polypeptide(L)' 'MSDCGCEKAKANLYELLRGELCAEESAPIREHIQTCPGCQNEESVCMRLTEVVRRACEDEREDSAPVDLRDAILKSLRA' A
#
# COMPACT_ATOMS: atom_id res chain seq x y z
N MET A 1 6.27 10.16 -28.62
CA MET A 1 5.64 9.80 -27.34
C MET A 1 6.64 8.92 -26.61
N SER A 2 7.48 9.54 -25.78
CA SER A 2 8.50 8.84 -25.01
C SER A 2 7.80 7.94 -24.01
N ASP A 3 8.08 6.64 -24.05
CA ASP A 3 7.61 5.70 -23.04
C ASP A 3 8.22 6.12 -21.69
N CYS A 4 7.40 6.71 -20.82
CA CYS A 4 7.80 7.16 -19.49
C CYS A 4 8.11 5.99 -18.54
N GLY A 5 7.93 4.74 -18.96
CA GLY A 5 7.96 3.56 -18.08
C GLY A 5 6.61 3.32 -17.38
N CYS A 6 5.57 4.03 -17.81
CA CYS A 6 4.25 4.01 -17.18
C CYS A 6 3.56 2.64 -17.30
N GLU A 7 3.72 1.92 -18.41
CA GLU A 7 3.17 0.56 -18.59
C GLU A 7 3.74 -0.41 -17.55
N LYS A 8 5.06 -0.45 -17.40
CA LYS A 8 5.73 -1.31 -16.41
C LYS A 8 5.32 -0.93 -14.98
N ALA A 9 5.23 0.37 -14.68
CA ALA A 9 4.84 0.85 -13.37
C ALA A 9 3.40 0.44 -13.03
N LYS A 10 2.45 0.62 -13.96
CA LYS A 10 1.04 0.22 -13.77
C LYS A 10 0.87 -1.29 -13.66
N ALA A 11 1.60 -2.05 -14.49
CA ALA A 11 1.53 -3.51 -14.47
C ALA A 11 1.98 -4.12 -13.14
N ASN A 12 2.90 -3.47 -12.41
CA ASN A 12 3.47 -3.97 -11.16
C ASN A 12 3.04 -3.17 -9.91
N LEU A 13 2.10 -2.23 -10.08
CA LEU A 13 1.71 -1.30 -9.01
C LEU A 13 1.07 -2.03 -7.83
N TYR A 14 0.26 -3.06 -8.11
CA TYR A 14 -0.44 -3.80 -7.07
C TYR A 14 0.52 -4.67 -6.27
N GLU A 15 1.42 -5.39 -6.93
CA GLU A 15 2.47 -6.18 -6.28
C GLU A 15 3.38 -5.28 -5.44
N LEU A 16 3.74 -4.10 -5.94
CA LEU A 16 4.50 -3.10 -5.20
C LEU A 16 3.78 -2.68 -3.91
N LEU A 17 2.51 -2.34 -3.99
CA LEU A 17 1.72 -1.85 -2.85
C LEU A 17 1.46 -2.94 -1.81
N ARG A 18 1.40 -4.21 -2.23
CA ARG A 18 1.23 -5.37 -1.34
C ARG A 18 2.56 -5.87 -0.76
N GLY A 19 3.69 -5.29 -1.18
CA GLY A 19 5.03 -5.71 -0.72
C GLY A 19 5.47 -7.06 -1.29
N GLU A 20 4.95 -7.43 -2.45
CA GLU A 20 5.20 -8.72 -3.11
C GLU A 20 6.42 -8.70 -4.05
N LEU A 21 7.03 -7.52 -4.25
CA LEU A 21 8.23 -7.33 -5.05
C LEU A 21 9.49 -7.29 -4.17
N CYS A 22 10.61 -7.76 -4.70
CA CYS A 22 11.90 -7.58 -4.03
C CYS A 22 12.35 -6.10 -4.07
N ALA A 23 13.43 -5.78 -3.34
CA ALA A 23 13.93 -4.42 -3.26
C ALA A 23 14.36 -3.89 -4.65
N GLU A 24 14.98 -4.74 -5.47
CA GLU A 24 15.49 -4.40 -6.79
C GLU A 24 14.36 -4.12 -7.79
N GLU A 25 13.26 -4.88 -7.72
CA GLU A 25 12.10 -4.72 -8.59
C GLU A 25 11.24 -3.53 -8.18
N SER A 26 11.11 -3.28 -6.87
CA SER A 26 10.29 -2.21 -6.33
C SER A 26 10.91 -0.82 -6.49
N ALA A 27 12.23 -0.69 -6.36
CA ALA A 27 12.94 0.59 -6.42
C ALA A 27 12.61 1.45 -7.67
N PRO A 28 12.74 0.94 -8.92
CA PRO A 28 12.48 1.74 -10.11
C PRO A 28 11.00 2.14 -10.27
N ILE A 29 10.07 1.32 -9.76
CA ILE A 29 8.63 1.63 -9.81
C ILE A 29 8.32 2.77 -8.83
N ARG A 30 8.90 2.72 -7.62
CA ARG A 30 8.76 3.81 -6.63
C ARG A 30 9.31 5.13 -7.15
N GLU A 31 10.49 5.10 -7.77
CA GLU A 31 11.10 6.28 -8.39
C GLU A 31 10.20 6.86 -9.50
N HIS A 32 9.62 6.00 -10.33
CA HIS A 32 8.69 6.43 -11.37
C HIS A 32 7.43 7.08 -10.79
N ILE A 33 6.80 6.47 -9.78
CA ILE A 33 5.60 7.02 -9.13
C ILE A 33 5.91 8.41 -8.56
N GLN A 34 7.08 8.64 -7.97
CA GLN A 34 7.42 9.96 -7.42
C GLN A 34 7.48 11.08 -8.47
N THR A 35 7.70 10.76 -9.74
CA THR A 35 7.90 11.74 -10.81
C THR A 35 6.75 11.79 -11.83
N CYS A 36 5.85 10.80 -11.81
CA CYS A 36 4.77 10.66 -12.78
C CYS A 36 3.38 10.89 -12.15
N PRO A 37 2.72 12.04 -12.39
CA PRO A 37 1.38 12.33 -11.84
C PRO A 37 0.32 11.27 -12.21
N GLY A 38 0.44 10.68 -13.40
CA GLY A 38 -0.45 9.59 -13.84
C GLY A 38 -0.36 8.38 -12.90
N CYS A 39 0.86 7.94 -12.59
CA CYS A 39 1.07 6.80 -11.69
C CYS A 39 0.80 7.13 -10.21
N GLN A 40 0.99 8.38 -9.78
CA GLN A 40 0.55 8.82 -8.43
C GLN A 40 -0.96 8.73 -8.28
N ASN A 41 -1.71 9.10 -9.32
CA ASN A 41 -3.16 8.98 -9.30
C ASN A 41 -3.60 7.51 -9.22
N GLU A 42 -2.97 6.63 -10.00
CA GLU A 42 -3.26 5.18 -9.93
C GLU A 42 -2.94 4.61 -8.53
N GLU A 43 -1.80 5.00 -7.94
CA GLU A 43 -1.42 4.61 -6.58
C GLU A 43 -2.48 5.04 -5.55
N SER A 44 -2.92 6.30 -5.64
CA SER A 44 -3.98 6.85 -4.78
C SER A 44 -5.30 6.10 -4.92
N VAL A 45 -5.69 5.74 -6.15
CA VAL A 45 -6.90 4.93 -6.40
C VAL A 45 -6.76 3.55 -5.75
N CYS A 46 -5.63 2.87 -5.97
CA CYS A 46 -5.38 1.55 -5.39
C CYS A 46 -5.46 1.59 -3.86
N MET A 47 -4.78 2.56 -3.22
CA MET A 47 -4.80 2.72 -1.76
C MET A 47 -6.22 2.98 -1.23
N ARG A 48 -7.00 3.84 -1.91
CA ARG A 48 -8.40 4.13 -1.51
C ARG A 48 -9.29 2.90 -1.60
N LEU A 49 -9.15 2.10 -2.65
CA LEU A 49 -9.91 0.85 -2.80
C LEU A 49 -9.55 -0.15 -1.71
N THR A 50 -8.25 -0.35 -1.45
CA THR A 50 -7.78 -1.22 -0.37
C THR A 50 -8.29 -0.77 0.99
N GLU A 51 -8.29 0.53 1.27
CA GLU A 51 -8.80 1.09 2.52
C GLU A 51 -10.30 0.86 2.70
N VAL A 52 -11.10 1.02 1.65
CA VAL A 52 -12.55 0.74 1.71
C VAL A 52 -12.81 -0.73 2.02
N VAL A 53 -12.10 -1.64 1.36
CA VAL A 53 -12.21 -3.08 1.64
C VAL A 53 -11.79 -3.41 3.06
N ARG A 54 -10.67 -2.84 3.53
CA ARG A 54 -10.16 -3.03 4.89
C ARG A 54 -11.21 -2.62 5.93
N ARG A 55 -11.84 -1.46 5.76
CA ARG A 55 -12.90 -0.96 6.66
C ARG A 55 -14.10 -1.90 6.71
N ALA A 56 -14.61 -2.31 5.55
CA ALA A 56 -15.71 -3.27 5.49
C ALA A 56 -15.37 -4.57 6.22
N CYS A 57 -14.16 -5.09 6.02
CA CYS A 57 -13.68 -6.28 6.74
C CYS A 57 -13.46 -6.05 8.25
N GLU A 58 -13.27 -4.82 8.71
CA GLU A 58 -13.13 -4.49 10.14
C GLU A 58 -14.49 -4.30 10.80
N ASP A 59 -15.43 -3.64 10.12
CA ASP A 59 -16.80 -3.42 10.58
C ASP A 59 -17.56 -4.76 10.71
N GLU A 60 -17.21 -5.77 9.91
CA GLU A 60 -17.76 -7.13 9.98
C GLU A 60 -17.07 -8.02 11.03
N ARG A 61 -15.95 -7.60 11.65
CA ARG A 61 -15.27 -8.41 12.67
C ARG A 61 -15.95 -8.23 14.03
N GLU A 62 -16.68 -9.25 14.44
CA GLU A 62 -17.23 -9.37 15.80
C GLU A 62 -16.11 -9.50 16.86
N ASP A 63 -14.97 -10.11 16.49
CA ASP A 63 -13.82 -10.36 17.35
C ASP A 63 -12.66 -9.39 17.08
N SER A 64 -12.81 -8.14 17.54
CA SER A 64 -11.70 -7.19 17.57
C SER A 64 -10.52 -7.71 18.42
N ALA A 65 -9.30 -7.35 18.03
CA ALA A 65 -8.08 -7.82 18.72
C ALA A 65 -8.14 -7.53 20.24
N PRO A 66 -7.66 -8.46 21.10
CA PRO A 66 -7.73 -8.29 22.55
C PRO A 66 -7.14 -6.96 23.01
N VAL A 67 -7.90 -6.23 23.83
CA VAL A 67 -7.55 -4.89 24.34
C VAL A 67 -6.17 -4.90 25.01
N ASP A 68 -5.88 -5.94 25.78
CA ASP A 68 -4.62 -6.07 26.52
C ASP A 68 -3.41 -6.18 25.58
N LEU A 69 -3.56 -6.88 24.44
CA LEU A 69 -2.51 -6.99 23.43
C LEU A 69 -2.25 -5.65 22.76
N ARG A 70 -3.31 -4.91 22.42
CA ARG A 70 -3.19 -3.56 21.87
C ARG A 70 -2.45 -2.63 22.84
N ASP A 71 -2.82 -2.66 24.11
CA ASP A 71 -2.21 -1.80 25.13
C ASP A 71 -0.74 -2.17 25.40
N ALA A 72 -0.39 -3.46 25.33
CA ALA A 72 1.00 -3.91 25.42
C ALA A 72 1.86 -3.38 24.26
N ILE A 73 1.36 -3.46 23.03
CA ILE A 73 2.06 -2.94 21.82
C ILE A 73 2.22 -1.41 21.91
N LEU A 74 1.17 -0.68 22.31
CA LEU A 74 1.24 0.77 22.44
C LEU A 74 2.24 1.23 23.50
N LYS A 75 2.45 0.44 24.56
CA LYS A 75 3.48 0.69 25.57
C LYS A 75 4.89 0.47 25.01
N SER A 76 5.13 -0.58 24.23
CA SER A 76 6.46 -0.87 23.68
C SER A 76 6.92 0.16 22.65
N LEU A 77 6.00 0.75 21.88
CA LEU A 77 6.33 1.80 20.90
C LEU A 77 6.68 3.15 21.53
N ARG A 78 6.38 3.36 22.81
CA ARG A 78 6.61 4.61 23.55
C ARG A 78 7.86 4.58 24.46
N ALA A 79 8.48 3.41 24.62
CA ALA A 79 9.71 3.21 25.39
C ALA A 79 10.94 3.48 24.51
#